data_AF-A0A0B2VB99-F1
#
_entry.id   AF-A0A0B2VB99-F1
#
_cell.length_a   1.000
_cell.length_b   1.000
_cell.length_c   1.000
_cell.angle_alpha   90.00
_cell.angle_beta   90.00
_cell.angle_gamma   90.00
#
_symmetry.space_group_name_H-M   'P 1'
#
loop_
_entity.id
_entity.type
_entity.pdbx_description
1 polymer ?
#
loop_
_entity_poly.entity_id
_entity_poly.type
_entity_poly.pdbx_seq_one_letter_code
_entity_poly.pdbx_strand_id
1 'polypeptide(L)'
;MFLFGTSSGPMPCVVKDSQIFLANLPWRKLRPDEVEEGEAYMARVEECHKKHDFSVVCTQPPEFCGGSDLKLYNFAGCVVLGNKLYKNGAYVRDLTASDEAELDTFNSNMAEFNKKQAEEPIATNPQRVMPIGVPPPGAPRPPLPPAFCRQ
;
A
#
# COMPACT_ATOMS: atom_id res chain seq x y z
N MET A 1 12.39 -9.79 7.98
CA MET A 1 12.15 -8.39 8.39
C MET A 1 11.39 -7.71 7.26
N PHE A 2 10.21 -7.16 7.52
CA PHE A 2 9.43 -6.43 6.50
C PHE A 2 10.09 -5.07 6.28
N LEU A 3 10.51 -4.78 5.05
CA LEU A 3 11.22 -3.54 4.73
C LEU A 3 10.23 -2.46 4.28
N PHE A 4 9.37 -2.81 3.32
CA PHE A 4 8.28 -2.00 2.81
C PHE A 4 7.37 -2.89 1.95
N GLY A 5 6.18 -2.40 1.60
CA GLY A 5 5.32 -2.99 0.59
C GLY A 5 4.65 -1.91 -0.25
N THR A 6 4.53 -2.15 -1.55
CA THR A 6 3.78 -1.29 -2.47
C THR A 6 2.66 -2.07 -3.11
N SER A 7 1.44 -1.54 -3.11
CA SER A 7 0.31 -2.13 -3.84
C SER A 7 -0.45 -1.08 -4.63
N SER A 8 -1.05 -1.53 -5.72
CA SER A 8 -1.89 -0.73 -6.61
C SER A 8 -3.13 -1.55 -6.98
N GLY A 9 -4.27 -0.91 -7.14
CA GLY A 9 -5.52 -1.55 -7.51
C GLY A 9 -6.68 -1.14 -6.60
N PRO A 10 -7.87 -1.72 -6.83
CA PRO A 10 -9.02 -1.47 -5.98
C PRO A 10 -8.70 -1.96 -4.56
N MET A 11 -8.50 -1.01 -3.66
CA MET A 11 -8.24 -1.30 -2.27
C MET A 11 -9.53 -1.80 -1.61
N PRO A 12 -9.46 -2.71 -0.63
CA PRO A 12 -10.63 -3.08 0.16
C PRO A 12 -11.29 -1.83 0.74
N CYS A 13 -12.56 -1.64 0.42
CA CYS A 13 -13.35 -0.49 0.85
C CYS A 13 -14.45 -0.94 1.81
N VAL A 14 -14.53 -0.24 2.94
CA VAL A 14 -15.53 -0.51 3.98
C VAL A 14 -16.11 0.81 4.44
N VAL A 15 -17.42 0.89 4.54
CA VAL A 15 -18.14 2.01 5.13
C VAL A 15 -18.63 1.61 6.52
N LYS A 16 -18.32 2.42 7.53
CA LYS A 16 -18.82 2.23 8.90
C LYS A 16 -19.04 3.58 9.55
N ASP A 17 -20.20 3.80 10.18
CA ASP A 17 -20.52 5.04 10.90
C ASP A 17 -20.28 6.31 10.05
N SER A 18 -20.70 6.29 8.78
CA SER A 18 -20.45 7.34 7.79
C SER A 18 -18.96 7.64 7.52
N GLN A 19 -18.03 6.79 7.95
CA GLN A 19 -16.61 6.85 7.66
C GLN A 19 -16.25 5.78 6.60
N ILE A 20 -15.56 6.22 5.55
CA ILE A 20 -15.00 5.34 4.52
C ILE A 20 -13.61 4.90 5.00
N PHE A 21 -13.36 3.60 4.92
CA PHE A 21 -12.08 2.98 5.18
C PHE A 21 -11.57 2.34 3.89
N LEU A 22 -10.36 2.72 3.47
CA LEU A 22 -9.66 2.10 2.34
C LEU A 22 -8.39 1.44 2.83
N ALA A 23 -8.19 0.16 2.50
CA ALA A 23 -7.10 -0.64 3.05
C ALA A 23 -7.00 -0.57 4.59
N ASN A 24 -8.16 -0.56 5.26
CA ASN A 24 -8.31 -0.38 6.72
C ASN A 24 -7.85 0.98 7.28
N LEU A 25 -7.65 1.99 6.43
CA LEU A 25 -7.28 3.35 6.84
C LEU A 25 -8.45 4.31 6.65
N PRO A 26 -8.67 5.27 7.56
CA PRO A 26 -9.77 6.22 7.45
C PRO A 26 -9.53 7.19 6.28
N TRP A 27 -10.25 7.00 5.18
CA TRP A 27 -10.05 7.75 3.93
C TRP A 27 -10.71 9.12 3.98
N ARG A 28 -12.03 9.15 4.18
CA ARG A 28 -12.85 10.34 4.39
C ARG A 28 -14.23 9.95 4.92
N LYS A 29 -15.00 10.94 5.38
CA LYS A 29 -16.41 10.73 5.69
C LYS A 29 -17.27 10.74 4.42
N LEU A 30 -18.37 10.00 4.44
CA LEU A 30 -19.42 10.11 3.45
C LEU A 30 -20.07 11.48 3.51
N ARG A 31 -20.41 12.01 2.34
CA ARG A 31 -21.28 13.16 2.21
C ARG A 31 -22.74 12.74 2.46
N PRO A 32 -23.65 13.65 2.85
CA PRO A 32 -25.04 13.31 3.13
C PRO A 32 -25.76 12.62 1.96
N ASP A 33 -25.42 12.98 0.73
CA ASP A 33 -25.92 12.40 -0.52
C ASP A 33 -25.35 11.00 -0.83
N GLU A 34 -24.26 10.59 -0.19
CA GLU A 34 -23.59 9.29 -0.41
C GLU A 34 -23.97 8.23 0.64
N VAL A 35 -24.74 8.59 1.67
CA VAL A 35 -25.03 7.69 2.81
C VAL A 35 -25.81 6.46 2.35
N GLU A 36 -26.88 6.66 1.58
CA GLU A 36 -27.72 5.58 1.06
C GLU A 36 -26.92 4.63 0.15
N GLU A 37 -26.08 5.19 -0.73
CA GLU A 37 -25.19 4.40 -1.59
C GLU A 37 -24.16 3.60 -0.79
N GLY A 38 -23.61 4.19 0.28
CA GLY A 38 -22.68 3.51 1.19
C GLY A 38 -23.31 2.33 1.91
N GLU A 39 -24.54 2.47 2.40
CA GLU A 39 -25.28 1.38 3.04
C GLU A 39 -25.60 0.25 2.04
N ALA A 40 -26.09 0.60 0.85
CA ALA A 40 -26.36 -0.36 -0.22
C ALA A 40 -25.11 -1.10 -0.68
N TYR A 41 -23.96 -0.41 -0.75
CA TYR A 41 -22.67 -1.02 -1.04
C TYR A 41 -22.27 -2.06 0.00
N MET A 42 -22.38 -1.74 1.30
CA MET A 42 -21.99 -2.68 2.36
C MET A 42 -22.89 -3.92 2.41
N ALA A 43 -24.20 -3.77 2.16
CA ALA A 43 -25.12 -4.91 2.04
C ALA A 43 -24.71 -5.85 0.89
N ARG A 44 -24.35 -5.27 -0.27
CA ARG A 44 -23.86 -6.04 -1.42
C ARG A 44 -22.54 -6.75 -1.14
N VAL A 45 -21.59 -6.07 -0.50
CA VAL A 45 -20.31 -6.67 -0.09
C VAL A 45 -20.53 -7.88 0.82
N GLU A 46 -21.46 -7.79 1.78
CA GLU A 46 -21.79 -8.92 2.66
C GLU A 46 -22.36 -10.12 1.87
N GLU A 47 -23.24 -9.88 0.92
CA GLU A 47 -23.79 -10.93 0.06
C GLU A 47 -22.70 -11.58 -0.81
N CYS A 48 -21.84 -10.77 -1.41
CA CYS A 48 -20.69 -11.22 -2.19
C CYS A 48 -19.74 -12.07 -1.35
N HIS A 49 -19.45 -11.66 -0.11
CA HIS A 49 -18.63 -12.44 0.82
C HIS A 49 -19.24 -13.80 1.17
N LYS A 50 -20.57 -13.88 1.36
CA LYS A 50 -21.27 -15.16 1.58
C LYS A 50 -21.14 -16.11 0.39
N LYS A 51 -21.06 -15.55 -0.82
CA LYS A 51 -20.81 -16.29 -2.07
C LYS A 51 -19.33 -16.57 -2.33
N HIS A 52 -18.43 -16.12 -1.44
CA HIS A 52 -16.98 -16.14 -1.63
C HIS A 52 -16.51 -15.43 -2.91
N ASP A 53 -17.26 -14.43 -3.36
CA ASP A 53 -16.94 -13.60 -4.52
C ASP A 53 -16.41 -12.23 -4.05
N PHE A 54 -15.11 -12.02 -4.18
CA PHE A 54 -14.45 -10.75 -3.83
C PHE A 54 -14.16 -9.89 -5.06
N SER A 55 -14.77 -10.21 -6.21
CA SER A 55 -14.54 -9.49 -7.45
C SER A 55 -15.16 -8.10 -7.43
N VAL A 56 -14.59 -7.21 -8.23
CA VAL A 56 -15.12 -5.86 -8.48
C VAL A 56 -16.49 -5.92 -9.16
N VAL A 57 -16.76 -7.00 -9.91
CA VAL A 57 -18.03 -7.24 -10.61
C VAL A 57 -19.17 -7.49 -9.62
N CYS A 58 -18.91 -8.26 -8.56
CA CYS A 58 -19.90 -8.51 -7.52
C CYS A 58 -20.04 -7.31 -6.59
N THR A 59 -18.91 -6.81 -6.06
CA THR A 59 -18.91 -5.78 -5.02
C THR A 59 -19.28 -4.40 -5.56
N GLN A 60 -18.98 -4.09 -6.83
CA GLN A 60 -19.27 -2.80 -7.49
C GLN A 60 -18.98 -1.60 -6.57
N PRO A 61 -17.70 -1.36 -6.21
CA PRO A 61 -17.34 -0.28 -5.31
C PRO A 61 -17.75 1.09 -5.90
N PRO A 62 -18.40 1.96 -5.11
CA PRO A 62 -18.71 3.33 -5.50
C PRO A 62 -17.46 4.18 -5.77
N GLU A 63 -17.63 5.32 -6.44
CA GLU A 63 -16.52 6.23 -6.76
C GLU A 63 -15.78 6.74 -5.51
N PHE A 64 -16.49 6.88 -4.39
CA PHE A 64 -15.89 7.33 -3.13
C PHE A 64 -14.89 6.33 -2.52
N CYS A 65 -14.90 5.07 -2.96
CA CYS A 65 -13.92 4.05 -2.59
C CYS A 65 -12.57 4.22 -3.32
N GLY A 66 -12.45 5.24 -4.16
CA GLY A 66 -11.23 5.53 -4.90
C GLY A 66 -11.04 4.62 -6.12
N GLY A 67 -10.16 5.04 -7.02
CA GLY A 67 -9.90 4.34 -8.27
C GLY A 67 -8.86 3.23 -8.15
N SER A 68 -8.71 2.49 -9.25
CA SER A 68 -7.67 1.45 -9.41
C SER A 68 -6.24 2.02 -9.49
N ASP A 69 -6.12 3.34 -9.64
CA ASP A 69 -4.89 4.12 -9.70
C ASP A 69 -4.33 4.47 -8.32
N LEU A 70 -5.10 4.28 -7.24
CA LEU A 70 -4.62 4.49 -5.87
C LEU A 70 -3.44 3.57 -5.57
N LYS A 71 -2.31 4.20 -5.21
CA LYS A 71 -1.12 3.52 -4.72
C LYS A 71 -1.09 3.54 -3.20
N LEU A 72 -0.74 2.39 -2.62
CA LEU A 72 -0.47 2.23 -1.20
C LEU A 72 1.03 1.95 -1.03
N TYR A 73 1.70 2.76 -0.24
CA TYR A 73 3.05 2.52 0.24
C TYR A 73 2.99 2.21 1.74
N ASN A 74 3.37 1.00 2.12
CA ASN A 74 3.42 0.56 3.50
C ASN A 74 4.89 0.50 3.96
N PHE A 75 5.30 1.48 4.74
CA PHE A 75 6.56 1.49 5.47
C PHE A 75 6.29 1.15 6.94
N ALA A 76 7.30 0.68 7.67
CA ALA A 76 7.16 0.37 9.09
C ALA A 76 6.66 1.61 9.87
N GLY A 77 5.41 1.56 10.38
CA GLY A 77 4.79 2.65 11.13
C GLY A 77 4.28 3.85 10.30
N CYS A 78 4.45 3.83 8.98
CA CYS A 78 4.14 4.94 8.09
C CYS A 78 3.52 4.44 6.79
N VAL A 79 2.30 4.86 6.49
CA VAL A 79 1.56 4.42 5.31
C VAL A 79 1.17 5.62 4.47
N VAL A 80 1.38 5.53 3.16
CA VAL A 80 0.87 6.51 2.20
C VAL A 80 -0.19 5.83 1.36
N LEU A 81 -1.40 6.39 1.31
CA LEU A 81 -2.47 5.93 0.44
C LEU A 81 -2.92 7.09 -0.44
N GLY A 82 -2.74 6.97 -1.75
CA GLY A 82 -2.92 8.08 -2.68
C GLY A 82 -2.02 9.24 -2.31
N ASN A 83 -2.62 10.39 -2.00
CA ASN A 83 -1.92 11.59 -1.52
C ASN A 83 -1.97 11.77 0.01
N LYS A 84 -2.44 10.77 0.77
CA LYS A 84 -2.65 10.88 2.23
C LYS A 84 -1.56 10.16 3.01
N LEU A 85 -1.00 10.84 4.01
CA LEU A 85 -0.02 10.29 4.93
C LEU A 85 -0.70 9.81 6.22
N TYR A 86 -0.40 8.57 6.60
CA TYR A 86 -0.83 7.95 7.84
C TYR A 86 0.39 7.53 8.66
N LYS A 87 0.35 7.78 9.97
CA LYS A 87 1.33 7.26 10.93
C LYS A 87 0.61 6.46 11.99
N ASN A 88 1.09 5.24 12.26
CA ASN A 88 0.47 4.31 13.21
C ASN A 88 -1.05 4.11 12.99
N GLY A 89 -1.49 4.11 11.73
CA GLY A 89 -2.90 3.92 11.35
C GLY A 89 -3.78 5.18 11.41
N ALA A 90 -3.25 6.34 11.84
CA ALA A 90 -3.99 7.59 11.90
C ALA A 90 -3.59 8.54 10.77
N TYR A 91 -4.58 9.22 10.17
CA TYR A 91 -4.33 10.28 9.20
C TYR A 91 -3.58 11.44 9.85
N VAL A 92 -2.51 11.89 9.21
CA VAL A 92 -1.68 13.01 9.68
C VAL A 92 -1.96 14.25 8.85
N ARG A 93 -1.79 14.12 7.53
CA ARG A 93 -1.93 15.20 6.54
C ARG A 93 -1.89 14.64 5.13
N ASP A 94 -2.22 15.47 4.15
CA ASP A 94 -1.90 15.17 2.76
C ASP A 94 -0.39 15.37 2.51
N LEU A 95 0.13 14.69 1.48
CA LEU A 95 1.50 14.84 1.02
C LEU A 95 1.73 16.26 0.48
N THR A 96 2.92 16.77 0.77
CA THR A 96 3.45 17.97 0.14
C THR A 96 4.20 17.59 -1.14
N ALA A 97 4.46 18.56 -2.01
CA ALA A 97 5.30 18.34 -3.19
C ALA A 97 6.69 17.78 -2.84
N SER A 98 7.23 18.11 -1.65
CA SER A 98 8.49 17.53 -1.17
C SER A 98 8.34 16.05 -0.84
N ASP A 99 7.23 15.64 -0.21
CA ASP A 99 7.01 14.23 0.12
C ASP A 99 6.79 13.39 -1.15
N GLU A 100 6.10 13.95 -2.15
CA GLU A 100 5.93 13.31 -3.46
C GLU A 100 7.27 13.11 -4.16
N ALA A 101 8.15 14.12 -4.17
CA ALA A 101 9.49 14.01 -4.72
C ALA A 101 10.35 12.95 -3.99
N GLU A 102 10.19 12.82 -2.67
CA GLU A 102 10.84 11.75 -1.90
C GLU A 102 10.31 10.36 -2.26
N LEU A 103 9.01 10.21 -2.52
CA LEU A 103 8.42 8.96 -3.01
C LEU A 103 8.93 8.59 -4.41
N ASP A 104 9.06 9.56 -5.31
CA ASP A 104 9.62 9.32 -6.65
C ASP A 104 11.08 8.90 -6.59
N THR A 105 11.86 9.53 -5.71
CA THR A 105 13.23 9.13 -5.43
C THR A 105 13.28 7.70 -4.88
N PHE A 106 12.39 7.35 -3.95
CA PHE A 106 12.28 6.00 -3.41
C PHE A 106 11.93 4.98 -4.50
N ASN A 107 10.95 5.27 -5.36
CA ASN A 107 10.55 4.41 -6.48
C ASN A 107 11.72 4.13 -7.42
N SER A 108 12.50 5.17 -7.75
CA SER A 108 13.66 5.07 -8.65
C SER A 108 14.76 4.19 -8.04
N ASN A 109 15.09 4.42 -6.77
CA ASN A 109 16.07 3.60 -6.05
C ASN A 109 15.59 2.15 -5.89
N MET A 110 14.29 1.94 -5.73
CA MET A 110 13.71 0.60 -5.66
C MET A 110 13.83 -0.15 -6.98
N ALA A 111 13.54 0.52 -8.10
CA ALA A 111 13.69 -0.06 -9.42
C ALA A 111 15.15 -0.48 -9.69
N GLU A 112 16.11 0.37 -9.31
CA GLU A 112 17.53 0.04 -9.41
C GLU A 112 17.92 -1.14 -8.50
N PHE A 113 17.44 -1.16 -7.27
CA PHE A 113 17.66 -2.26 -6.33
C PHE A 113 17.12 -3.59 -6.88
N ASN A 114 15.88 -3.61 -7.38
CA ASN A 114 15.25 -4.80 -7.95
C ASN A 114 16.01 -5.30 -9.19
N LYS A 115 16.49 -4.38 -10.03
CA LYS A 115 17.33 -4.72 -11.18
C LYS A 115 18.64 -5.38 -10.74
N LYS A 116 19.34 -4.79 -9.77
CA LYS A 116 20.59 -5.34 -9.23
C LYS A 116 20.38 -6.71 -8.57
N GLN A 117 19.27 -6.90 -7.86
CA GLN A 117 18.92 -8.20 -7.29
C GLN A 117 18.63 -9.27 -8.35
N ALA A 118 17.94 -8.91 -9.43
CA ALA A 118 17.65 -9.84 -10.52
C ALA A 118 18.91 -10.22 -11.33
N GLU A 119 19.90 -9.33 -11.37
CA GLU A 119 21.19 -9.57 -12.03
C GLU A 119 22.19 -10.36 -11.18
N GLU A 120 21.92 -10.57 -9.87
CA GLU A 120 22.79 -11.42 -9.04
C GLU A 120 22.75 -12.87 -9.53
N PRO A 121 23.88 -13.44 -9.98
CA PRO A 121 23.92 -14.85 -10.35
C PRO A 121 23.61 -15.69 -9.11
N ILE A 122 22.60 -16.56 -9.21
CA ILE A 122 22.39 -17.66 -8.26
C ILE A 122 23.75 -18.32 -8.11
N ALA A 123 24.35 -18.23 -6.92
CA ALA A 123 25.67 -18.77 -6.68
C ALA A 123 25.66 -20.27 -7.03
N THR A 124 26.20 -20.61 -8.20
CA THR A 124 26.29 -21.99 -8.70
C THR A 124 27.30 -22.83 -7.92
N ASN A 125 27.86 -22.27 -6.83
CA ASN A 125 28.87 -22.92 -6.01
C ASN A 125 28.27 -23.40 -4.68
N PRO A 126 27.97 -24.71 -4.53
CA PRO A 126 27.36 -25.31 -3.34
C PRO A 126 28.24 -25.29 -2.08
N GLN A 127 29.50 -24.82 -2.16
CA GLN A 127 30.42 -24.78 -1.01
C GLN A 127 30.36 -23.49 -0.17
N ARG A 128 29.68 -22.44 -0.63
CA ARG A 128 29.46 -21.22 0.18
C ARG A 128 28.18 -21.35 1.00
N VAL A 129 28.24 -22.13 2.07
CA VAL A 129 27.23 -22.07 3.14
C VAL A 129 27.46 -20.76 3.89
N MET A 130 26.83 -19.69 3.42
CA MET A 130 26.82 -18.42 4.13
C MET A 130 25.98 -18.58 5.41
N PRO A 131 26.38 -17.97 6.54
CA PRO A 131 25.53 -17.93 7.73
C PRO A 131 24.19 -17.30 7.37
N ILE A 132 23.11 -17.96 7.79
CA ILE A 132 21.74 -17.51 7.55
C ILE A 132 21.60 -16.07 8.09
N GLY A 133 21.30 -15.13 7.21
CA GLY A 133 21.03 -13.73 7.58
C GLY A 133 22.15 -12.72 7.28
N VAL A 134 23.32 -13.13 6.75
CA VAL A 134 24.36 -12.19 6.29
C VAL A 134 24.35 -12.10 4.76
N PRO A 135 24.02 -10.94 4.16
CA PRO A 135 24.05 -10.78 2.71
C PRO A 135 25.49 -10.87 2.17
N PRO A 136 25.68 -11.37 0.94
CA PRO A 136 27.00 -11.42 0.29
C PRO A 136 27.68 -10.03 0.26
N PRO A 137 29.01 -9.98 0.40
CA PRO A 137 29.75 -8.76 0.13
C PRO A 137 29.46 -8.27 -1.30
N GLY A 138 28.99 -7.02 -1.42
CA GLY A 138 28.59 -6.44 -2.71
C GLY A 138 27.11 -6.57 -3.03
N ALA A 139 26.32 -7.27 -2.21
CA ALA A 139 24.88 -7.37 -2.43
C ALA A 139 24.22 -5.98 -2.38
N PRO A 140 23.27 -5.70 -3.30
CA PRO A 140 22.56 -4.44 -3.32
C PRO A 140 21.79 -4.28 -2.00
N ARG A 141 21.75 -3.04 -1.49
CA ARG A 141 21.01 -2.71 -0.26
C ARG A 141 19.66 -2.09 -0.62
N PRO A 142 18.58 -2.47 0.07
CA PRO A 142 17.28 -1.84 -0.15
C PRO A 142 17.36 -0.36 0.19
N PRO A 143 16.64 0.51 -0.55
CA PRO A 143 16.61 1.92 -0.23
C PRO A 143 15.93 2.18 1.11
N LEU A 144 16.33 3.28 1.75
CA LEU A 144 15.71 3.72 3.00
C LEU A 144 14.31 4.28 2.72
N PRO A 145 13.37 4.17 3.68
CA PRO A 145 12.08 4.83 3.57
C PRO A 145 12.25 6.36 3.48
N PRO A 146 11.28 7.06 2.87
CA PRO A 146 11.27 8.53 2.82
C PRO A 146 11.50 9.16 4.20
N ALA A 147 12.13 10.33 4.24
CA ALA A 147 12.46 11.03 5.47
C ALA A 147 11.21 11.32 6.31
N PHE A 148 10.08 11.66 5.70
CA PHE A 148 8.82 11.90 6.42
C PHE A 148 8.29 10.66 7.17
N CYS A 149 8.69 9.45 6.77
CA CYS A 149 8.38 8.19 7.45
C CYS A 149 9.41 7.77 8.52
N ARG A 150 10.55 8.46 8.59
CA ARG A 150 11.62 8.20 9.59
C ARG A 150 11.57 9.16 10.78
N GLN A 151 10.74 10.19 10.72
CA GLN A 151 10.52 11.21 11.75
C GLN A 151 9.41 10.81 12.71
#